data_AF-A0A529Q4B8-F1
#
_entry.id   AF-A0A529Q4B8-F1
#
_cell.length_a   1.000
_cell.length_b   1.000
_cell.length_c   1.000
_cell.angle_alpha   90.00
_cell.angle_beta   90.00
_cell.angle_gamma   90.00
#
_symmetry.space_group_name_H-M   'P 1'
#
loop_
_entity.id
_entity.type
_entity.pdbx_description
1 polymer ?
#
loop_
_entity_poly.entity_id
_entity_poly.type
_entity_poly.pdbx_seq_one_letter_code
_entity_poly.pdbx_strand_id
1 'polypeptide(L)'
;APGENATVVSKRLQKAIAGFKAELPVRYSVEQGGVIEDSAKAQASIFVVFPLMLFIMATVLMIQLMSFQRLVLVLLTAPLAIIGVSGALLLSGAPMGFVAILGVMSLIGMVIRNSVILIAQIDQHIAAGEEPWAAVISATTHR
;
A
#
# COMPACT_ATOMS: atom_id res chain seq x y z
N ALA A 1 9.52 -15.60 -19.74
CA ALA A 1 8.86 -14.83 -20.81
C ALA A 1 8.92 -13.34 -20.45
N PRO A 2 8.94 -12.40 -21.41
CA PRO A 2 8.93 -10.97 -21.10
C PRO A 2 7.61 -10.62 -20.39
N GLY A 3 7.67 -9.99 -19.22
CA GLY A 3 6.49 -9.52 -18.46
C GLY A 3 6.03 -10.38 -17.28
N GLU A 4 6.56 -11.59 -17.08
CA GLU A 4 6.23 -12.39 -15.89
C GLU A 4 7.14 -12.02 -14.71
N ASN A 5 6.53 -11.79 -13.53
CA ASN A 5 7.30 -11.51 -12.31
C ASN A 5 8.20 -12.70 -12.00
N ALA A 6 9.44 -12.39 -11.68
CA ALA A 6 10.44 -13.38 -11.35
C ALA A 6 9.98 -14.27 -10.17
N THR A 7 9.15 -13.75 -9.25
CA THR A 7 8.51 -14.49 -8.14
C THR A 7 7.45 -15.53 -8.59
N VAL A 8 6.75 -15.29 -9.70
CA VAL A 8 5.73 -16.21 -10.26
C VAL A 8 6.41 -17.32 -11.05
N VAL A 9 7.42 -16.95 -11.84
CA VAL A 9 8.26 -17.88 -12.58
C VAL A 9 9.04 -18.78 -11.63
N SER A 10 9.60 -18.22 -10.55
CA SER A 10 10.35 -18.99 -9.55
C SER A 10 9.46 -19.97 -8.78
N LYS A 11 8.20 -19.63 -8.46
CA LYS A 11 7.22 -20.56 -7.88
C LYS A 11 6.87 -21.71 -8.83
N ARG A 12 6.70 -21.44 -10.13
CA ARG A 12 6.48 -22.48 -11.17
C ARG A 12 7.70 -23.38 -11.33
N LEU A 13 8.90 -22.79 -11.35
CA LEU A 13 10.15 -23.53 -11.43
C LEU A 13 10.55 -24.21 -10.12
N GLN A 14 9.99 -23.83 -8.97
CA GLN A 14 10.34 -24.41 -7.67
C GLN A 14 10.12 -25.93 -7.65
N LYS A 15 9.07 -26.42 -8.32
CA LYS A 15 8.79 -27.86 -8.44
C LYS A 15 9.80 -28.59 -9.34
N ALA A 16 10.24 -27.95 -10.42
CA ALA A 16 11.25 -28.48 -11.34
C ALA A 16 12.66 -28.42 -10.74
N ILE A 17 12.99 -27.33 -10.05
CA ILE A 17 14.25 -27.13 -9.32
C ILE A 17 14.33 -28.09 -8.14
N ALA A 18 13.23 -28.37 -7.42
CA ALA A 18 13.21 -29.36 -6.35
C ALA A 18 13.48 -30.78 -6.86
N GLY A 19 12.97 -31.14 -8.05
CA GLY A 19 13.32 -32.40 -8.72
C GLY A 19 14.79 -32.50 -9.07
N PHE A 20 15.36 -31.41 -9.63
CA PHE A 20 16.79 -31.34 -9.97
C PHE A 20 17.71 -31.33 -8.73
N LYS A 21 17.25 -30.75 -7.61
CA LYS A 21 17.96 -30.73 -6.32
C LYS A 21 18.08 -32.12 -5.69
N ALA A 22 17.14 -33.03 -6.00
CA ALA A 22 17.15 -34.41 -5.51
C ALA A 22 18.16 -35.31 -6.26
N GLU A 23 18.55 -34.94 -7.48
CA GLU A 23 19.53 -35.68 -8.30
C GLU A 23 20.98 -35.14 -8.14
N LEU A 24 21.18 -34.07 -7.37
CA LEU A 24 22.48 -33.44 -7.18
C LEU A 24 23.30 -34.13 -6.07
N PRO A 25 24.60 -34.40 -6.28
CA PRO A 25 25.48 -34.97 -5.24
C PRO A 25 25.56 -34.05 -4.01
N VAL A 26 25.73 -34.66 -2.82
CA VAL A 26 25.69 -34.10 -1.45
C VAL A 26 26.61 -32.86 -1.20
N ARG A 27 27.41 -32.45 -2.20
CA ARG A 27 28.37 -31.34 -2.12
C ARG A 27 27.99 -30.06 -2.89
N TYR A 28 26.85 -30.01 -3.59
CA TYR A 28 26.42 -28.82 -4.33
C TYR A 28 25.08 -28.29 -3.82
N SER A 29 25.05 -27.05 -3.33
CA SER A 29 23.82 -26.33 -2.99
C SER A 29 23.41 -25.42 -4.14
N VAL A 30 22.16 -25.52 -4.57
CA VAL A 30 21.51 -24.53 -5.43
C VAL A 30 20.74 -23.58 -4.52
N GLU A 31 21.24 -22.36 -4.40
CA GLU A 31 20.56 -21.22 -3.79
C GLU A 31 19.94 -20.35 -4.90
N GLN A 32 18.71 -19.91 -4.69
CA GLN A 32 17.99 -19.11 -5.67
C GLN A 32 18.42 -17.63 -5.57
N GLY A 33 19.68 -17.35 -5.88
CA GLY A 33 20.24 -16.00 -5.79
C GLY A 33 19.79 -15.08 -6.93
N GLY A 34 19.60 -13.79 -6.62
CA GLY A 34 19.36 -12.73 -7.61
C GLY A 34 18.34 -11.68 -7.17
N VAL A 35 17.85 -10.91 -8.15
CA VAL A 35 16.95 -9.75 -7.97
C VAL A 35 15.65 -10.08 -7.20
N ILE A 36 15.20 -11.34 -7.21
CA ILE A 36 14.02 -11.79 -6.45
C ILE A 36 14.31 -11.85 -4.95
N GLU A 37 15.45 -12.40 -4.55
CA GLU A 37 15.83 -12.54 -3.14
C GLU A 37 16.08 -11.17 -2.52
N ASP A 38 16.76 -10.28 -3.25
CA ASP A 38 16.92 -8.88 -2.84
C ASP A 38 15.57 -8.14 -2.77
N SER A 39 14.67 -8.37 -3.72
CA SER A 39 13.31 -7.78 -3.69
C SER A 39 12.46 -8.33 -2.55
N ALA A 40 12.58 -9.62 -2.22
CA ALA A 40 11.86 -10.25 -1.13
C ALA A 40 12.40 -9.78 0.23
N LYS A 41 13.72 -9.67 0.35
CA LYS A 41 14.40 -9.12 1.54
C LYS A 41 14.04 -7.64 1.75
N ALA A 42 14.02 -6.84 0.70
CA ALA A 42 13.60 -5.44 0.76
C ALA A 42 12.12 -5.31 1.17
N GLN A 43 11.23 -6.16 0.62
CA GLN A 43 9.83 -6.21 1.05
C GLN A 43 9.69 -6.57 2.52
N ALA A 44 10.40 -7.60 2.99
CA ALA A 44 10.37 -8.01 4.39
C ALA A 44 10.79 -6.87 5.33
N SER A 45 11.84 -6.13 4.97
CA SER A 45 12.27 -4.94 5.72
C SER A 45 11.18 -3.86 5.78
N ILE A 46 10.46 -3.61 4.68
CA ILE A 46 9.34 -2.66 4.66
C ILE A 46 8.23 -3.15 5.60
N PHE A 47 7.87 -4.43 5.55
CA PHE A 47 6.83 -5.00 6.41
C PHE A 47 7.18 -4.91 7.91
N VAL A 48 8.46 -4.96 8.28
CA VAL A 48 8.90 -4.74 9.66
C VAL A 48 8.71 -3.29 10.11
N VAL A 49 8.97 -2.32 9.23
CA VAL A 49 8.83 -0.89 9.53
C VAL A 49 7.38 -0.42 9.40
N PHE A 50 6.56 -1.13 8.62
CA PHE A 50 5.18 -0.75 8.32
C PHE A 50 4.28 -0.53 9.56
N PRO A 51 4.30 -1.39 10.61
CA PRO A 51 3.57 -1.13 11.85
C PRO A 51 4.00 0.15 12.56
N LEU A 52 5.31 0.43 12.62
CA LEU A 52 5.84 1.66 13.21
C LEU A 52 5.41 2.89 12.40
N MET A 53 5.44 2.78 11.07
CA MET A 53 4.93 3.83 10.17
C MET A 53 3.45 4.10 10.42
N LEU A 54 2.61 3.06 10.50
CA LEU A 54 1.18 3.21 10.80
C LEU A 54 0.95 3.85 12.17
N PHE A 55 1.74 3.48 13.17
CA PHE A 55 1.66 4.06 14.51
C PHE A 55 1.98 5.56 14.50
N ILE A 56 3.09 5.95 13.87
CA ILE A 56 3.48 7.37 13.72
C ILE A 56 2.42 8.13 12.93
N MET A 57 1.94 7.55 11.82
CA MET A 57 0.93 8.17 10.97
C MET A 57 -0.39 8.36 11.73
N ALA A 58 -0.88 7.35 12.44
CA ALA A 58 -2.08 7.45 13.28
C ALA A 58 -1.91 8.53 14.37
N THR A 59 -0.73 8.61 14.98
CA THR A 59 -0.42 9.66 15.97
C THR A 59 -0.47 11.06 15.36
N VAL A 60 0.15 11.27 14.20
CA VAL A 60 0.12 12.55 13.48
C VAL A 60 -1.31 12.91 13.08
N LEU A 61 -2.08 11.96 12.54
CA LEU A 61 -3.48 12.16 12.17
C LEU A 61 -4.35 12.49 13.38
N MET A 62 -4.10 11.86 14.53
CA MET A 62 -4.81 12.14 15.77
C MET A 62 -4.57 13.58 16.23
N ILE A 63 -3.32 14.06 16.14
CA ILE A 63 -2.96 15.45 16.46
C ILE A 63 -3.63 16.41 15.46
N GLN A 64 -3.62 16.09 14.16
CA GLN A 64 -4.19 16.96 13.13
C GLN A 64 -5.72 17.06 13.20
N LEU A 65 -6.41 15.94 13.39
CA LEU A 65 -7.87 15.89 13.31
C LEU A 65 -8.54 16.16 14.66
N MET A 66 -7.80 16.02 15.78
CA MET A 66 -8.26 16.14 17.17
C MET A 66 -9.60 15.41 17.45
N SER A 67 -9.93 14.39 16.66
CA SER A 67 -11.21 13.68 16.72
C SER A 67 -11.06 12.24 16.24
N PHE A 68 -11.48 11.30 17.08
CA PHE A 68 -11.47 9.88 16.77
C PHE A 68 -12.41 9.51 15.62
N GLN A 69 -13.57 10.17 15.50
CA GLN A 69 -14.52 9.91 14.42
C GLN A 69 -13.90 10.25 13.06
N ARG A 70 -13.21 11.39 12.96
CA ARG A 70 -12.50 11.81 11.74
C ARG A 70 -11.36 10.87 11.40
N LEU A 71 -10.59 10.45 12.40
CA LEU A 71 -9.52 9.47 12.22
C LEU A 71 -10.06 8.16 11.61
N VAL A 72 -11.17 7.64 12.13
CA VAL A 72 -11.81 6.43 11.59
C VAL A 72 -12.29 6.65 10.15
N LEU A 73 -12.89 7.80 9.82
CA LEU A 73 -13.28 8.12 8.44
C LEU A 73 -12.09 8.08 7.48
N VAL A 74 -10.95 8.65 7.86
CA VAL A 74 -9.72 8.58 7.05
C VAL A 74 -9.24 7.13 6.94
N LEU A 75 -9.25 6.37 8.04
CA LEU A 75 -8.78 4.98 8.04
C LEU A 75 -9.64 4.06 7.15
N LEU A 76 -10.95 4.32 7.06
CA LEU A 76 -11.87 3.60 6.17
C LEU A 76 -11.57 3.82 4.69
N THR A 77 -10.84 4.88 4.32
CA THR A 77 -10.38 5.08 2.94
C THR A 77 -9.23 4.15 2.55
N ALA A 78 -8.49 3.61 3.52
CA ALA A 78 -7.34 2.74 3.23
C ALA A 78 -7.74 1.38 2.60
N PRO A 79 -8.74 0.63 3.10
CA PRO A 79 -9.25 -0.55 2.42
C PRO A 79 -9.75 -0.27 1.00
N LEU A 80 -10.43 0.87 0.79
CA LEU A 80 -10.89 1.29 -0.53
C LEU A 80 -9.71 1.52 -1.49
N ALA A 81 -8.63 2.13 -1.02
CA ALA A 81 -7.42 2.33 -1.81
C ALA A 81 -6.79 1.00 -2.22
N ILE A 82 -6.74 0.01 -1.32
CA ILE A 82 -6.23 -1.34 -1.62
C ILE A 82 -7.05 -2.00 -2.72
N ILE A 83 -8.38 -1.96 -2.63
CA ILE A 83 -9.28 -2.50 -3.67
C ILE A 83 -9.01 -1.82 -5.02
N GLY A 84 -8.85 -0.50 -5.03
CA GLY A 84 -8.53 0.27 -6.24
C GLY A 84 -7.21 -0.16 -6.88
N VAL A 85 -6.14 -0.32 -6.08
CA VAL A 85 -4.84 -0.75 -6.61
C VAL A 85 -4.87 -2.21 -7.08
N SER A 86 -5.49 -3.10 -6.32
CA SER A 86 -5.65 -4.50 -6.73
C SER A 86 -6.41 -4.59 -8.06
N GLY A 87 -7.49 -3.83 -8.23
CA GLY A 87 -8.21 -3.74 -9.50
C GLY A 87 -7.35 -3.20 -10.65
N ALA A 88 -6.58 -2.12 -10.40
CA ALA A 88 -5.71 -1.53 -11.41
C ALA A 88 -4.57 -2.47 -11.85
N LEU A 89 -3.98 -3.22 -10.91
CA LEU A 89 -2.96 -4.23 -11.20
C LEU A 89 -3.52 -5.40 -12.01
N LEU A 90 -4.73 -5.85 -11.68
CA LEU A 90 -5.41 -6.91 -12.44
C LEU A 90 -5.74 -6.47 -13.87
N LEU A 91 -6.23 -5.24 -14.06
CA LEU A 91 -6.54 -4.70 -15.40
C LEU A 91 -5.28 -4.47 -16.24
N SER A 92 -4.18 -4.03 -15.62
CA SER A 92 -2.90 -3.83 -16.31
C SER A 92 -2.12 -5.13 -16.54
N GLY A 93 -2.54 -6.24 -15.95
CA GLY A 93 -1.78 -7.50 -15.96
C GLY A 93 -0.42 -7.41 -15.25
N ALA A 94 -0.19 -6.32 -14.50
CA ALA A 94 1.07 -6.06 -13.83
C ALA A 94 1.15 -6.88 -12.54
N PRO A 95 2.24 -7.62 -12.32
CA PRO A 95 2.34 -8.45 -11.14
C PRO A 95 2.67 -7.61 -9.90
N MET A 96 2.20 -8.09 -8.73
CA MET A 96 2.47 -7.43 -7.45
C MET A 96 3.92 -7.66 -7.00
N GLY A 97 4.82 -6.78 -7.42
CA GLY A 97 6.25 -6.78 -7.08
C GLY A 97 6.66 -5.64 -6.15
N PHE A 98 7.96 -5.49 -5.91
CA PHE A 98 8.54 -4.43 -5.07
C PHE A 98 8.08 -3.02 -5.49
N VAL A 99 8.13 -2.73 -6.80
CA VAL A 99 7.67 -1.44 -7.36
C VAL A 99 6.18 -1.19 -7.10
N ALA A 100 5.34 -2.24 -7.19
CA ALA A 100 3.92 -2.12 -6.92
C ALA A 100 3.67 -1.76 -5.44
N ILE A 101 4.43 -2.32 -4.51
CA ILE A 101 4.34 -1.99 -3.09
C ILE A 101 4.73 -0.53 -2.83
N LEU A 102 5.82 -0.04 -3.43
CA LEU A 102 6.19 1.38 -3.34
C LEU A 102 5.09 2.30 -3.91
N GLY A 103 4.46 1.90 -5.01
CA GLY A 103 3.32 2.61 -5.59
C GLY A 103 2.11 2.66 -4.65
N VAL A 104 1.73 1.53 -4.05
CA VAL A 104 0.65 1.45 -3.04
C VAL A 104 0.96 2.38 -1.87
N MET A 105 2.19 2.35 -1.35
CA MET A 105 2.61 3.19 -0.23
C MET A 105 2.51 4.68 -0.56
N SER A 106 2.92 5.07 -1.77
CA SER A 106 2.77 6.44 -2.27
C SER A 106 1.30 6.86 -2.37
N LEU A 107 0.46 5.98 -2.91
CA LEU A 107 -0.98 6.24 -3.06
C LEU A 107 -1.67 6.42 -1.71
N ILE A 108 -1.37 5.57 -0.73
CA ILE A 108 -1.91 5.67 0.63
C ILE A 108 -1.62 7.06 1.21
N GLY A 109 -0.38 7.54 1.09
CA GLY A 109 -0.01 8.88 1.56
C GLY A 109 -0.78 10.01 0.87
N MET A 110 -0.99 9.92 -0.46
CA MET A 110 -1.79 10.89 -1.20
C MET A 110 -3.27 10.88 -0.80
N VAL A 111 -3.87 9.68 -0.65
CA VAL A 111 -5.28 9.54 -0.24
C VAL A 111 -5.49 10.14 1.14
N ILE A 112 -4.63 9.81 2.10
CA ILE A 112 -4.72 10.33 3.47
C ILE A 112 -4.59 11.86 3.48
N ARG A 113 -3.61 12.42 2.75
CA ARG A 113 -3.45 13.86 2.61
C ARG A 113 -4.74 14.53 2.12
N ASN A 114 -5.33 13.98 1.05
CA ASN A 114 -6.56 14.51 0.47
C ASN A 114 -7.74 14.44 1.45
N SER A 115 -7.89 13.34 2.18
CA SER A 115 -8.95 13.19 3.18
C SER A 115 -8.80 14.17 4.34
N VAL A 116 -7.57 14.37 4.85
CA VAL A 116 -7.31 15.31 5.94
C VAL A 116 -7.60 16.74 5.52
N ILE A 117 -7.14 17.14 4.32
CA ILE A 117 -7.40 18.51 3.81
C ILE A 117 -8.90 18.74 3.67
N LEU A 118 -9.64 17.79 3.10
CA LEU A 118 -11.09 17.92 2.91
C LEU A 118 -11.82 18.05 4.26
N ILE A 119 -11.46 17.23 5.25
CA ILE A 119 -12.07 17.31 6.58
C ILE A 119 -11.74 18.65 7.25
N ALA A 120 -10.50 19.12 7.15
CA ALA A 120 -10.11 20.42 7.69
C ALA A 120 -10.86 21.58 7.03
N GLN A 121 -11.10 21.51 5.71
CA GLN A 121 -11.91 22.49 5.00
C GLN A 121 -13.37 22.46 5.47
N ILE A 122 -13.98 21.27 5.59
CA ILE A 122 -15.34 21.12 6.11
C ILE A 122 -15.45 21.75 7.50
N ASP A 123 -14.47 21.51 8.38
CA ASP A 123 -14.44 22.11 9.72
C ASP A 123 -14.33 23.64 9.68
N GLN A 124 -13.55 24.19 8.76
CA GLN A 124 -13.45 25.63 8.56
C GLN A 124 -14.79 26.24 8.10
N HIS A 125 -15.50 25.59 7.19
CA HIS A 125 -16.84 26.01 6.74
C HIS A 125 -17.87 25.94 7.88
N ILE A 126 -17.86 24.87 8.68
CA ILE A 126 -18.72 24.75 9.86
C ILE A 126 -18.39 25.84 10.89
N ALA A 127 -17.10 26.11 11.13
CA ALA A 127 -16.67 27.19 12.04
C ALA A 127 -17.03 28.59 11.52
N ALA A 128 -17.15 28.77 10.20
CA ALA A 128 -17.64 29.98 9.57
C ALA A 128 -19.17 30.16 9.68
N GLY A 129 -19.88 29.18 10.26
CA GLY A 129 -21.31 29.22 10.52
C GLY A 129 -22.17 28.55 9.43
N GLU A 130 -21.56 27.82 8.50
CA GLU A 130 -22.31 27.03 7.51
C GLU A 130 -22.93 25.77 8.15
N GLU A 131 -24.13 25.42 7.70
CA GLU A 131 -24.79 24.15 8.05
C GLU A 131 -23.90 22.96 7.62
N PRO A 132 -23.77 21.88 8.41
CA PRO A 132 -22.84 20.78 8.13
C PRO A 132 -22.98 20.18 6.72
N TRP A 133 -24.22 20.07 6.22
CA TRP A 133 -24.46 19.56 4.86
C TRP A 133 -24.00 20.55 3.77
N ALA A 134 -24.24 21.84 3.98
CA ALA A 134 -23.77 22.89 3.09
C ALA A 134 -22.24 22.97 3.10
N ALA A 135 -21.62 22.85 4.28
CA ALA A 135 -20.17 22.83 4.44
C ALA A 135 -19.51 21.67 3.68
N VAL A 136 -20.12 20.47 3.67
CA VAL A 136 -19.63 19.34 2.87
C VAL A 136 -19.70 19.65 1.37
N ILE A 137 -20.82 20.20 0.89
CA ILE A 137 -20.97 20.57 -0.52
C ILE A 137 -19.94 21.65 -0.89
N SER A 138 -19.84 22.71 -0.09
CA SER A 138 -18.94 23.84 -0.29
C SER A 138 -17.47 23.40 -0.32
N ALA A 139 -17.05 22.54 0.61
CA ALA A 139 -15.71 21.99 0.63
C ALA A 139 -15.42 21.11 -0.60
N THR A 140 -16.42 20.39 -1.13
CA THR A 140 -16.22 19.55 -2.33
C THR A 140 -16.18 20.35 -3.64
N THR A 141 -16.84 21.51 -3.73
CA THR A 141 -16.84 22.35 -4.94
C THR A 141 -15.61 23.25 -5.05
N HIS A 142 -14.95 23.57 -3.93
CA HIS A 142 -13.75 24.44 -3.89
C HIS A 142 -12.42 23.65 -3.87
N ARG A 143 -12.44 22.39 -4.33
CA ARG A 143 -11.30 21.47 -4.29
C ARG A 143 -10.39 21.57 -5.52
#